data_AF-A0A1V5XKZ0-F1
#
_entry.id   AF-A0A1V5XKZ0-F1
#
_cell.length_a   1.000
_cell.length_b   1.000
_cell.length_c   1.000
_cell.angle_alpha   90.00
_cell.angle_beta   90.00
_cell.angle_gamma   90.00
#
_symmetry.space_group_name_H-M   'P 1'
#
loop_
_entity.id
_entity.type
_entity.pdbx_description
1 polymer ?
#
loop_
_entity_poly.entity_id
_entity_poly.type
_entity_poly.pdbx_seq_one_letter_code
_entity_poly.pdbx_strand_id
1 'polypeptide(L)'
;MNMNPLEVKAKQGQGNYTEIIIKIGSTVVGTRFDELIPCHFPIQTSQPVYVEIPPSGSKGSTSSFFAETAASSFPENDYPHSIRFPLYQRQENISLCHWEAFVSDASMALSQVPVIAIAAGALCLEADAVVRKYSVLPVWNDTSSVLVRLAVMQNQLSEASLNPPWQMTVSEGMPLCMGMEQFENNLAAADGNPQSPFELHFTPWLLGARLLGSEGKPIAHRVWQRAWTFDSAEEFFAALRRITGSLRGTVLPKDAA
;
A
#
# COMPACT_ATOMS: atom_id res chain seq x y z
N MET A 1 15.49 14.08 20.62
CA MET A 1 14.02 14.11 20.67
C MET A 1 13.51 13.11 19.64
N ASN A 2 12.76 12.10 20.05
CA ASN A 2 12.12 11.16 19.13
C ASN A 2 10.93 11.88 18.48
N MET A 3 11.14 12.54 17.36
CA MET A 3 10.04 13.03 16.54
C MET A 3 9.49 11.84 15.77
N ASN A 4 8.25 11.43 16.06
CA ASN A 4 7.52 10.52 15.20
C ASN A 4 7.41 11.18 13.83
N PRO A 5 8.01 10.60 12.78
CA PRO A 5 8.08 11.25 11.48
C PRO A 5 6.75 11.27 10.76
N LEU A 6 5.83 10.35 11.11
CA LEU A 6 4.43 10.34 10.68
C LEU A 6 3.56 10.90 11.81
N GLU A 7 2.85 11.98 11.51
CA GLU A 7 1.84 12.56 12.40
C GLU A 7 0.52 12.68 11.63
N VAL A 8 -0.58 12.35 12.30
CA VAL A 8 -1.92 12.41 11.71
C VAL A 8 -2.85 13.19 12.62
N LYS A 9 -3.58 14.13 12.04
CA LYS A 9 -4.70 14.81 12.68
C LYS A 9 -5.95 14.53 11.88
N ALA A 10 -7.03 14.25 12.57
CA ALA A 10 -8.32 14.06 11.94
C ALA A 10 -9.42 14.71 12.74
N LYS A 11 -10.44 15.18 12.03
CA LYS A 11 -11.68 15.67 12.60
C LYS A 11 -12.88 15.27 11.78
N GLN A 12 -14.03 15.15 12.43
CA GLN A 12 -15.27 14.94 11.71
C GLN A 12 -15.66 16.22 10.95
N GLY A 13 -15.86 16.12 9.65
CA GLY A 13 -16.28 17.24 8.82
C GLY A 13 -17.77 17.57 8.99
N GLN A 14 -18.21 18.69 8.41
CA GLN A 14 -19.64 18.99 8.30
C GLN A 14 -20.30 18.03 7.30
N GLY A 15 -20.74 16.87 7.77
CA GLY A 15 -21.31 15.76 6.99
C GLY A 15 -20.82 14.39 7.46
N ASN A 16 -21.05 13.34 6.66
CA ASN A 16 -20.59 11.98 6.95
C ASN A 16 -19.17 11.70 6.42
N TYR A 17 -18.28 12.70 6.46
CA TYR A 17 -16.88 12.53 6.05
C TYR A 17 -15.92 12.91 7.17
N THR A 18 -14.75 12.28 7.15
CA THR A 18 -13.62 12.58 8.02
C THR A 18 -12.60 13.41 7.24
N GLU A 19 -12.25 14.58 7.75
CA GLU A 19 -11.08 15.34 7.28
C GLU A 19 -9.84 14.80 7.99
N ILE A 20 -8.79 14.57 7.21
CA ILE A 20 -7.52 14.04 7.71
C ILE A 20 -6.39 14.84 7.09
N ILE A 21 -5.47 15.28 7.93
CA ILE A 21 -4.20 15.86 7.51
C ILE A 21 -3.11 14.88 7.95
N ILE A 22 -2.20 14.59 7.02
CA ILE A 22 -1.09 13.66 7.23
C ILE A 22 0.19 14.45 7.01
N LYS A 23 1.07 14.42 8.01
CA LYS A 23 2.38 15.05 7.99
C LYS A 23 3.47 13.98 8.03
N ILE A 24 4.38 14.03 7.04
CA ILE A 24 5.63 13.25 7.02
C ILE A 24 6.80 14.21 6.85
N GLY A 25 7.61 14.37 7.90
CA GLY A 25 8.68 15.37 7.91
C GLY A 25 8.11 16.78 7.68
N SER A 26 8.48 17.44 6.57
CA SER A 26 7.93 18.74 6.16
C SER A 26 6.76 18.63 5.17
N THR A 27 6.46 17.43 4.67
CA THR A 27 5.37 17.21 3.72
C THR A 27 4.06 17.11 4.48
N VAL A 28 3.10 17.95 4.12
CA VAL A 28 1.77 17.95 4.74
C VAL A 28 0.72 17.86 3.64
N VAL A 29 -0.11 16.83 3.70
CA VAL A 29 -1.21 16.60 2.75
C VAL A 29 -2.52 16.56 3.51
N GLY A 30 -3.49 17.33 3.04
CA GLY A 30 -4.88 17.30 3.49
C GLY A 30 -5.70 16.45 2.53
N THR A 31 -6.63 15.69 3.08
CA THR A 31 -7.58 14.89 2.31
C THR A 31 -8.83 14.64 3.14
N ARG A 32 -9.83 14.03 2.54
CA ARG A 32 -11.00 13.52 3.26
C ARG A 32 -11.43 12.17 2.74
N PHE A 33 -12.23 11.45 3.53
CA PHE A 33 -12.93 10.25 3.11
C PHE A 33 -14.28 10.13 3.83
N ASP A 34 -15.27 9.58 3.16
CA ASP A 34 -16.60 9.26 3.68
C ASP A 34 -16.92 7.76 3.58
N GLU A 35 -16.03 6.99 2.95
CA GLU A 35 -16.21 5.57 2.67
C GLU A 35 -14.93 4.80 3.04
N LEU A 36 -15.12 3.65 3.69
CA LEU A 36 -14.07 2.66 3.91
C LEU A 36 -14.37 1.43 3.05
N ILE A 37 -13.47 1.07 2.14
CA ILE A 37 -13.66 -0.06 1.22
C ILE A 37 -12.65 -1.18 1.46
N PRO A 38 -13.01 -2.45 1.27
CA PRO A 38 -12.01 -3.53 1.24
C PRO A 38 -10.92 -3.21 0.21
N CYS A 39 -9.67 -3.25 0.63
CA CYS A 39 -8.55 -3.02 -0.29
C CYS A 39 -8.15 -4.34 -0.94
N HIS A 40 -7.80 -4.27 -2.22
CA HIS A 40 -7.26 -5.39 -2.98
C HIS A 40 -5.84 -5.07 -3.42
N PHE A 41 -5.04 -6.11 -3.64
CA PHE A 41 -3.70 -5.94 -4.18
C PHE A 41 -3.80 -5.26 -5.56
N PRO A 42 -2.83 -4.40 -5.93
CA PRO A 42 -2.80 -3.70 -7.22
C PRO A 42 -2.38 -4.66 -8.35
N ILE A 43 -3.13 -5.74 -8.55
CA ILE A 43 -2.83 -6.80 -9.53
C ILE A 43 -3.96 -6.92 -10.52
N GLN A 44 -3.63 -7.36 -11.73
CA GLN A 44 -4.61 -7.69 -12.75
C GLN A 44 -4.88 -9.19 -12.70
N THR A 45 -5.98 -9.57 -12.05
CA THR A 45 -6.49 -10.95 -11.98
C THR A 45 -7.98 -10.93 -12.33
N SER A 46 -8.54 -12.08 -12.71
CA SER A 46 -9.97 -12.14 -13.07
C SER A 46 -10.90 -11.82 -11.88
N GLN A 47 -10.42 -12.06 -10.65
CA GLN A 47 -11.07 -11.72 -9.40
C GLN A 47 -10.11 -10.93 -8.50
N PRO A 48 -10.59 -9.94 -7.72
CA PRO A 48 -9.73 -9.19 -6.81
C PRO A 48 -9.20 -10.08 -5.70
N VAL A 49 -7.91 -9.96 -5.41
CA VAL A 49 -7.29 -10.56 -4.22
C VAL A 49 -7.27 -9.49 -3.12
N TYR A 50 -8.06 -9.67 -2.07
CA TYR A 50 -8.15 -8.71 -0.98
C TYR A 50 -6.91 -8.70 -0.08
N VAL A 51 -6.56 -7.53 0.45
CA VAL A 51 -5.56 -7.39 1.50
C VAL A 51 -6.23 -7.75 2.82
N GLU A 52 -5.79 -8.82 3.47
CA GLU A 52 -6.43 -9.35 4.68
C GLU A 52 -5.40 -9.88 5.70
N ILE A 53 -5.83 -10.00 6.95
CA ILE A 53 -5.06 -10.61 8.04
C ILE A 53 -5.67 -11.99 8.33
N PRO A 54 -5.26 -13.07 7.65
CA PRO A 54 -5.81 -14.40 7.88
C PRO A 54 -5.59 -14.86 9.33
N PRO A 55 -6.54 -15.56 9.97
CA PRO A 55 -6.39 -16.04 11.34
C PRO A 55 -5.17 -16.95 11.56
N SER A 56 -4.76 -17.69 10.52
CA SER A 56 -3.59 -18.58 10.51
C SER A 56 -2.28 -17.88 10.11
N GLY A 57 -2.28 -16.57 9.87
CA GLY A 57 -1.12 -15.82 9.35
C GLY A 57 -0.80 -16.08 7.87
N SER A 58 -1.48 -17.04 7.23
CA SER A 58 -1.33 -17.36 5.81
C SER A 58 -2.62 -17.90 5.21
N LYS A 59 -2.80 -17.69 3.91
CA LYS A 59 -3.91 -18.18 3.09
C LYS A 59 -3.41 -18.42 1.67
N GLY A 60 -3.92 -19.41 0.96
CA GLY A 60 -3.56 -19.64 -0.43
C GLY A 60 -4.75 -20.13 -1.25
N SER A 61 -4.63 -19.97 -2.56
CA SER A 61 -5.52 -20.59 -3.54
C SER A 61 -4.69 -21.49 -4.45
N THR A 62 -4.98 -22.78 -4.40
CA THR A 62 -4.53 -23.73 -5.40
C THR A 62 -5.58 -23.71 -6.51
N SER A 63 -5.27 -23.09 -7.65
CA SER A 63 -6.19 -23.09 -8.79
C SER A 63 -6.42 -24.52 -9.27
N SER A 64 -7.58 -25.10 -8.95
CA SER A 64 -8.03 -26.33 -9.58
C SER A 64 -8.44 -26.00 -11.01
N PHE A 65 -7.81 -26.67 -11.98
CA PHE A 65 -8.07 -26.55 -13.42
C PHE A 65 -9.54 -26.79 -13.86
N PHE A 66 -10.44 -27.14 -12.93
CA PHE A 66 -11.86 -27.46 -13.16
C PHE A 66 -12.86 -26.46 -12.55
N ALA A 67 -12.44 -25.27 -12.11
CA ALA A 67 -13.39 -24.24 -11.68
C ALA A 67 -13.94 -23.42 -12.86
N GLU A 68 -14.53 -24.12 -13.84
CA GLU A 68 -15.46 -23.50 -14.78
C GLU A 68 -16.77 -23.20 -14.05
N THR A 69 -17.33 -22.02 -14.31
CA THR A 69 -18.69 -21.60 -13.95
C THR A 69 -19.05 -21.54 -12.47
N ALA A 70 -18.61 -20.46 -11.81
CA ALA A 70 -19.53 -19.74 -10.94
C ALA A 70 -19.21 -18.24 -11.05
N ALA A 71 -20.02 -17.53 -11.84
CA ALA A 71 -20.29 -16.12 -11.58
C ALA A 71 -21.11 -16.03 -10.28
N SER A 72 -20.52 -16.47 -9.16
CA SER A 72 -21.04 -16.13 -7.85
C SER A 72 -20.60 -14.71 -7.60
N SER A 73 -21.56 -13.80 -7.62
CA SER A 73 -21.49 -12.57 -6.83
C SER A 73 -21.00 -12.97 -5.43
N PHE A 74 -19.71 -12.82 -5.16
CA PHE A 74 -19.19 -12.96 -3.81
C PHE A 74 -19.96 -11.96 -2.97
N PRO A 75 -20.72 -12.38 -1.96
CA PRO A 75 -21.40 -11.42 -1.12
C PRO A 75 -20.33 -10.52 -0.50
N GLU A 76 -20.53 -9.21 -0.58
CA GLU A 76 -19.64 -8.16 -0.03
C GLU A 76 -19.26 -8.39 1.45
N ASN A 77 -19.92 -9.33 2.13
CA ASN A 77 -19.73 -9.73 3.52
C ASN A 77 -18.77 -10.92 3.76
N ASP A 78 -18.19 -11.55 2.72
CA ASP A 78 -17.41 -12.81 2.90
C ASP A 78 -15.93 -12.63 3.27
N TYR A 79 -15.46 -11.39 3.53
CA TYR A 79 -14.08 -11.13 3.93
C TYR A 79 -14.01 -10.44 5.29
N PRO A 80 -14.36 -11.14 6.39
CA PRO A 80 -14.40 -10.56 7.74
C PRO A 80 -13.03 -10.08 8.23
N HIS A 81 -11.94 -10.52 7.57
CA HIS A 81 -10.56 -10.16 7.90
C HIS A 81 -9.92 -9.21 6.88
N SER A 82 -10.69 -8.69 5.93
CA SER A 82 -10.19 -7.70 4.97
C SER A 82 -9.85 -6.39 5.67
N ILE A 83 -8.69 -5.83 5.31
CA ILE A 83 -8.29 -4.50 5.77
C ILE A 83 -9.05 -3.49 4.92
N ARG A 84 -9.87 -2.65 5.57
CA ARG A 84 -10.62 -1.58 4.90
C ARG A 84 -9.81 -0.30 4.86
N PHE A 85 -9.79 0.31 3.70
CA PHE A 85 -9.01 1.51 3.40
C PHE A 85 -9.92 2.71 3.18
N PRO A 86 -9.50 3.90 3.61
CA PRO A 86 -10.13 5.15 3.22
C PRO A 86 -10.13 5.32 1.71
N LEU A 87 -11.29 5.64 1.15
CA LEU A 87 -11.37 6.14 -0.22
C LEU A 87 -11.06 7.64 -0.21
N TYR A 88 -9.78 7.99 -0.30
CA TYR A 88 -9.34 9.38 -0.23
C TYR A 88 -9.82 10.22 -1.43
N GLN A 89 -10.42 11.36 -1.11
CA GLN A 89 -10.93 12.37 -2.04
C GLN A 89 -10.32 13.74 -1.73
N ARG A 90 -10.28 14.62 -2.74
CA ARG A 90 -9.82 16.03 -2.61
C ARG A 90 -8.47 16.14 -1.90
N GLN A 91 -7.48 15.39 -2.38
CA GLN A 91 -6.13 15.45 -1.84
C GLN A 91 -5.46 16.77 -2.27
N GLU A 92 -4.94 17.51 -1.30
CA GLU A 92 -4.29 18.80 -1.53
C GLU A 92 -3.06 19.00 -0.62
N ASN A 93 -2.14 19.86 -1.06
CA ASN A 93 -1.01 20.26 -0.22
C ASN A 93 -1.50 21.26 0.82
N ILE A 94 -1.13 21.04 2.07
CA ILE A 94 -1.50 21.91 3.19
C ILE A 94 -0.25 22.60 3.72
N SER A 95 -0.38 23.86 4.13
CA SER A 95 0.73 24.58 4.75
C SER A 95 0.98 24.08 6.18
N LEU A 96 2.22 24.19 6.66
CA LEU A 96 2.56 23.82 8.04
C LEU A 96 1.74 24.64 9.07
N CYS A 97 1.50 25.92 8.80
CA CYS A 97 0.67 26.78 9.64
C CYS A 97 -0.76 26.26 9.76
N HIS A 98 -1.36 25.80 8.65
CA HIS A 98 -2.70 25.19 8.69
C HIS A 98 -2.67 23.87 9.47
N TRP A 99 -1.63 23.04 9.30
CA TRP A 99 -1.44 21.83 10.10
C TRP A 99 -1.40 22.12 11.60
N GLU A 100 -0.60 23.11 12.01
CA GLU A 100 -0.46 23.51 13.42
C GLU A 100 -1.79 23.99 14.01
N ALA A 101 -2.53 24.80 13.25
CA ALA A 101 -3.84 25.30 13.64
C ALA A 101 -4.94 24.23 13.64
N PHE A 102 -4.73 23.09 12.97
CA PHE A 102 -5.73 22.03 12.90
C PHE A 102 -5.89 21.33 14.26
N VAL A 103 -7.11 21.35 14.79
CA VAL A 103 -7.48 20.68 16.05
C VAL A 103 -8.03 19.30 15.73
N SER A 104 -7.42 18.26 16.30
CA SER A 104 -7.88 16.87 16.11
C SER A 104 -8.93 16.51 17.14
N ASP A 105 -10.03 15.90 16.72
CA ASP A 105 -11.09 15.38 17.62
C ASP A 105 -11.45 13.90 17.36
N ALA A 106 -10.95 13.30 16.27
CA ALA A 106 -11.35 11.97 15.81
C ALA A 106 -10.38 10.82 16.18
N SER A 107 -9.63 10.90 17.28
CA SER A 107 -8.54 9.94 17.55
C SER A 107 -9.00 8.48 17.65
N MET A 108 -10.21 8.21 18.17
CA MET A 108 -10.73 6.84 18.26
C MET A 108 -11.10 6.25 16.90
N ALA A 109 -11.60 7.08 15.96
CA ALA A 109 -12.12 6.62 14.67
C ALA A 109 -11.02 6.09 13.75
N LEU A 110 -9.77 6.55 13.93
CA LEU A 110 -8.63 6.13 13.12
C LEU A 110 -7.87 4.93 13.68
N SER A 111 -8.16 4.47 14.90
CA SER A 111 -7.38 3.39 15.53
C SER A 111 -7.45 2.06 14.78
N GLN A 112 -8.50 1.83 13.99
CA GLN A 112 -8.70 0.63 13.18
C GLN A 112 -8.48 0.86 11.68
N VAL A 113 -8.16 2.09 11.27
CA VAL A 113 -8.12 2.49 9.86
C VAL A 113 -6.69 2.85 9.46
N PRO A 114 -6.08 2.15 8.49
CA PRO A 114 -4.81 2.56 7.93
C PRO A 114 -4.90 3.98 7.38
N VAL A 115 -3.95 4.83 7.78
CA VAL A 115 -3.86 6.24 7.38
C VAL A 115 -2.98 6.44 6.17
N ILE A 116 -2.05 5.52 5.94
CA ILE A 116 -1.27 5.40 4.70
C ILE A 116 -1.11 3.92 4.37
N ALA A 117 -0.86 3.62 3.09
CA ALA A 117 -0.21 2.37 2.73
C ALA A 117 0.67 2.51 1.51
N ILE A 118 1.64 1.60 1.47
CA ILE A 118 2.57 1.42 0.37
C ILE A 118 2.31 0.04 -0.19
N ALA A 119 2.15 -0.07 -1.50
CA ALA A 119 2.14 -1.36 -2.18
C ALA A 119 3.25 -1.41 -3.22
N ALA A 120 3.88 -2.56 -3.40
CA ALA A 120 4.88 -2.76 -4.43
C ALA A 120 4.72 -4.12 -5.08
N GLY A 121 5.09 -4.20 -6.35
CA GLY A 121 5.12 -5.42 -7.14
C GLY A 121 6.47 -5.60 -7.82
N ALA A 122 6.98 -6.82 -7.82
CA ALA A 122 8.20 -7.20 -8.53
C ALA A 122 8.05 -8.62 -9.12
N LEU A 123 8.67 -8.85 -10.27
CA LEU A 123 8.77 -10.19 -10.84
C LEU A 123 10.04 -10.88 -10.33
N CYS A 124 9.90 -12.12 -9.88
CA CYS A 124 10.97 -12.95 -9.37
C CYS A 124 11.05 -14.25 -10.16
N LEU A 125 12.23 -14.86 -10.21
CA LEU A 125 12.41 -16.24 -10.64
C LEU A 125 12.67 -17.09 -9.41
N GLU A 126 11.82 -18.09 -9.17
CA GLU A 126 11.96 -19.04 -8.05
C GLU A 126 11.88 -20.46 -8.59
N ALA A 127 12.95 -21.25 -8.44
CA ALA A 127 12.98 -22.68 -8.81
C ALA A 127 12.34 -22.97 -10.20
N ASP A 128 12.80 -22.24 -11.22
CA ASP A 128 12.34 -22.31 -12.61
C ASP A 128 10.89 -21.81 -12.89
N ALA A 129 10.21 -21.26 -11.89
CA ALA A 129 8.91 -20.61 -12.05
C ALA A 129 9.03 -19.08 -12.01
N VAL A 130 8.18 -18.42 -12.80
CA VAL A 130 8.01 -16.97 -12.75
C VAL A 130 7.01 -16.66 -11.64
N VAL A 131 7.45 -15.96 -10.60
CA VAL A 131 6.61 -15.59 -9.46
C VAL A 131 6.52 -14.08 -9.39
N ARG A 132 5.30 -13.53 -9.45
CA ARG A 132 5.10 -12.11 -9.18
C ARG A 132 4.83 -11.91 -7.69
N LYS A 133 5.76 -11.24 -7.01
CA LYS A 133 5.62 -10.88 -5.61
C LYS A 133 5.00 -9.52 -5.49
N TYR A 134 4.00 -9.42 -4.64
CA TYR A 134 3.42 -8.17 -4.21
C TYR A 134 3.51 -8.04 -2.70
N SER A 135 3.62 -6.80 -2.24
CA SER A 135 3.64 -6.46 -0.83
C SER A 135 2.76 -5.26 -0.62
N VAL A 136 1.98 -5.27 0.46
CA VAL A 136 1.21 -4.13 0.95
C VAL A 136 1.59 -3.91 2.40
N LEU A 137 1.98 -2.69 2.74
CA LEU A 137 2.30 -2.24 4.08
C LEU A 137 1.29 -1.17 4.49
N PRO A 138 0.15 -1.54 5.11
CA PRO A 138 -0.73 -0.60 5.77
C PRO A 138 -0.07 -0.06 7.04
N VAL A 139 -0.31 1.21 7.33
CA VAL A 139 0.24 1.91 8.49
C VAL A 139 -0.89 2.67 9.18
N TRP A 140 -0.98 2.52 10.50
CA TRP A 140 -1.98 3.19 11.33
C TRP A 140 -1.45 4.49 11.93
N ASN A 141 -2.34 5.28 12.52
CA ASN A 141 -2.02 6.60 13.09
C ASN A 141 -1.06 6.52 14.29
N ASP A 142 -0.96 5.37 14.95
CA ASP A 142 -0.03 5.08 16.04
C ASP A 142 1.35 4.60 15.53
N THR A 143 1.58 4.65 14.21
CA THR A 143 2.79 4.16 13.53
C THR A 143 2.99 2.64 13.61
N SER A 144 1.98 1.87 14.01
CA SER A 144 1.96 0.44 13.81
C SER A 144 1.73 0.09 12.33
N SER A 145 2.16 -1.10 11.93
CA SER A 145 2.07 -1.60 10.56
C SER A 145 2.00 -3.12 10.55
N VAL A 146 1.49 -3.68 9.45
CA VAL A 146 1.56 -5.11 9.12
C VAL A 146 2.05 -5.25 7.70
N LEU A 147 2.82 -6.29 7.39
CA LEU A 147 3.24 -6.57 6.03
C LEU A 147 2.43 -7.73 5.47
N VAL A 148 1.58 -7.43 4.49
CA VAL A 148 0.80 -8.43 3.76
C VAL A 148 1.51 -8.71 2.45
N ARG A 149 1.91 -9.97 2.23
CA ARG A 149 2.66 -10.41 1.05
C ARG A 149 1.79 -11.33 0.21
N LEU A 150 1.87 -11.19 -1.10
CA LEU A 150 1.20 -12.06 -2.06
C LEU A 150 2.21 -12.55 -3.08
N ALA A 151 2.35 -13.86 -3.22
CA ALA A 151 3.09 -14.50 -4.28
C ALA A 151 2.09 -15.08 -5.30
N VAL A 152 2.18 -14.64 -6.55
CA VAL A 152 1.35 -15.13 -7.65
C VAL A 152 2.23 -15.98 -8.57
N MET A 153 1.93 -17.26 -8.66
CA MET A 153 2.69 -18.21 -9.48
C MET A 153 2.20 -18.14 -10.92
N GLN A 154 3.06 -17.73 -11.84
CA GLN A 154 2.79 -17.80 -13.27
C GLN A 154 3.40 -19.09 -13.81
N ASN A 155 2.54 -19.97 -14.34
CA ASN A 155 2.99 -21.11 -15.15
C ASN A 155 3.72 -20.55 -16.39
N GLN A 156 4.58 -21.36 -17.02
CA GLN A 156 5.46 -20.95 -18.13
C GLN A 156 4.81 -19.95 -19.11
N LEU A 157 5.62 -19.00 -19.60
CA LEU A 157 5.29 -17.80 -20.39
C LEU A 157 4.27 -17.97 -21.54
N SER A 158 3.94 -19.19 -21.96
CA SER A 158 3.02 -19.48 -23.07
C SER A 158 1.54 -19.58 -22.69
N GLU A 159 1.17 -19.77 -21.42
CA GLU A 159 -0.24 -19.87 -21.00
C GLU A 159 -0.56 -18.89 -19.86
N ALA A 160 -1.12 -17.73 -20.22
CA ALA A 160 -1.68 -16.80 -19.26
C ALA A 160 -2.94 -17.42 -18.62
N SER A 161 -2.78 -18.11 -17.49
CA SER A 161 -3.91 -18.53 -16.67
C SER A 161 -4.64 -17.29 -16.15
N LEU A 162 -5.95 -17.21 -16.39
CA LEU A 162 -6.81 -16.14 -15.85
C LEU A 162 -6.89 -16.17 -14.31
N ASN A 163 -6.55 -17.31 -13.71
CA ASN A 163 -6.58 -17.56 -12.26
C ASN A 163 -5.28 -18.26 -11.84
N PRO A 164 -4.14 -17.55 -11.79
CA PRO A 164 -2.90 -18.13 -11.32
C PRO A 164 -3.02 -18.55 -9.84
N PRO A 165 -2.42 -19.68 -9.42
CA PRO A 165 -2.28 -20.00 -8.01
C PRO A 165 -1.58 -18.86 -7.27
N TRP A 166 -2.04 -18.60 -6.04
CA TRP A 166 -1.45 -17.55 -5.22
C TRP A 166 -1.35 -17.95 -3.76
N GLN A 167 -0.37 -17.38 -3.08
CA GLN A 167 -0.16 -17.54 -1.65
C GLN A 167 -0.01 -16.17 -1.00
N MET A 168 -0.80 -15.95 0.05
CA MET A 168 -0.76 -14.77 0.89
C MET A 168 -0.20 -15.12 2.26
N THR A 169 0.66 -14.25 2.77
CA THR A 169 1.17 -14.32 4.15
C THR A 169 1.08 -12.94 4.78
N VAL A 170 0.89 -12.89 6.09
CA VAL A 170 0.89 -11.64 6.86
C VAL A 170 1.88 -11.75 8.00
N SER A 171 2.56 -10.66 8.29
CA SER A 171 3.40 -10.55 9.49
C SER A 171 2.57 -10.29 10.74
N GLU A 172 3.19 -10.45 11.91
CA GLU A 172 2.67 -9.83 13.13
C GLU A 172 2.69 -8.29 13.02
N GLY A 173 1.92 -7.63 13.89
CA GLY A 173 1.94 -6.17 14.02
C GLY A 173 3.32 -5.69 14.47
N MET A 174 3.85 -4.66 13.82
CA MET A 174 5.18 -4.13 14.09
C MET A 174 5.28 -2.61 13.93
N PRO A 175 6.28 -1.97 14.55
CA PRO A 175 6.58 -0.56 14.31
C PRO A 175 6.88 -0.29 12.82
N LEU A 176 6.44 0.86 12.31
CA LEU A 176 6.64 1.28 10.92
C LEU A 176 8.09 1.12 10.42
N CYS A 177 9.07 1.45 11.25
CA CYS A 177 10.48 1.35 10.85
C CYS A 177 10.87 -0.09 10.50
N MET A 178 10.43 -1.08 11.30
CA MET A 178 10.63 -2.50 11.04
C MET A 178 9.77 -2.97 9.85
N GLY A 179 8.55 -2.44 9.72
CA GLY A 179 7.67 -2.70 8.57
C GLY A 179 8.34 -2.35 7.25
N MET A 180 8.96 -1.16 7.16
CA MET A 180 9.70 -0.73 5.97
C MET A 180 10.92 -1.62 5.68
N GLU A 181 11.65 -2.08 6.69
CA GLU A 181 12.78 -3.02 6.49
C GLU A 181 12.30 -4.35 5.93
N GLN A 182 11.25 -4.92 6.51
CA GLN A 182 10.69 -6.16 6.00
C GLN A 182 10.10 -6.00 4.59
N PHE A 183 9.53 -4.83 4.29
CA PHE A 183 8.99 -4.50 2.97
C PHE A 183 10.11 -4.45 1.93
N GLU A 184 11.19 -3.72 2.21
CA GLU A 184 12.40 -3.67 1.37
C GLU A 184 13.03 -5.05 1.16
N ASN A 185 13.25 -5.80 2.24
CA ASN A 185 13.85 -7.13 2.19
C ASN A 185 13.02 -8.14 1.39
N ASN A 186 11.68 -8.05 1.47
CA ASN A 186 10.81 -8.93 0.69
C ASN A 186 10.96 -8.70 -0.82
N LEU A 187 11.23 -7.46 -1.23
CA LEU A 187 11.38 -7.06 -2.62
C LEU A 187 12.80 -7.27 -3.14
N ALA A 188 13.81 -7.21 -2.26
CA ALA A 188 15.22 -7.42 -2.63
C ALA A 188 15.48 -8.81 -3.25
N ALA A 189 14.67 -9.81 -2.92
CA ALA A 189 14.74 -11.13 -3.54
C ALA A 189 14.41 -11.14 -5.06
N ALA A 190 13.90 -10.03 -5.61
CA ALA A 190 13.58 -9.87 -7.04
C ALA A 190 14.75 -9.35 -7.90
N ASP A 191 15.88 -8.97 -7.30
CA ASP A 191 17.00 -8.26 -7.95
C ASP A 191 17.74 -9.08 -9.04
N GLY A 192 17.40 -10.37 -9.20
CA GLY A 192 18.03 -11.27 -10.17
C GLY A 192 17.47 -11.24 -11.60
N ASN A 193 16.34 -10.56 -11.85
CA ASN A 193 15.71 -10.57 -13.18
C ASN A 193 15.68 -9.15 -13.81
N PRO A 194 16.55 -8.85 -14.80
CA PRO A 194 16.65 -7.51 -15.39
C PRO A 194 15.49 -7.14 -16.34
N GLN A 195 14.52 -8.03 -16.56
CA GLN A 195 13.53 -7.87 -17.64
C GLN A 195 12.11 -7.54 -17.18
N SER A 196 11.89 -7.10 -15.94
CA SER A 196 10.52 -6.81 -15.49
C SER A 196 10.41 -5.53 -14.68
N PRO A 197 9.39 -4.70 -15.00
CA PRO A 197 9.23 -3.42 -14.34
C PRO A 197 8.83 -3.64 -12.87
N PHE A 198 9.41 -2.83 -12.01
CA PHE A 198 8.98 -2.70 -10.62
C PHE A 198 7.84 -1.71 -10.56
N GLU A 199 6.85 -2.01 -9.72
CA GLU A 199 5.70 -1.14 -9.50
C GLU A 199 5.64 -0.72 -8.03
N LEU A 200 5.28 0.55 -7.81
CA LEU A 200 5.06 1.11 -6.49
C LEU A 200 3.75 1.89 -6.51
N HIS A 201 2.98 1.77 -5.44
CA HIS A 201 1.73 2.48 -5.20
C HIS A 201 1.76 3.07 -3.80
N PHE A 202 1.10 4.20 -3.64
CA PHE A 202 0.99 4.89 -2.38
C PHE A 202 -0.44 5.42 -2.23
N THR A 203 -1.02 5.25 -1.05
CA THR A 203 -2.31 5.87 -0.70
C THR A 203 -2.18 6.60 0.64
N PRO A 204 -2.59 7.88 0.76
CA PRO A 204 -3.07 8.75 -0.32
C PRO A 204 -1.99 9.04 -1.39
N TRP A 205 -2.36 9.08 -2.67
CA TRP A 205 -1.38 9.21 -3.77
C TRP A 205 -0.62 10.53 -3.75
N LEU A 206 -1.24 11.63 -3.31
CA LEU A 206 -0.58 12.93 -3.31
C LEU A 206 0.60 12.93 -2.34
N LEU A 207 0.48 12.22 -1.21
CA LEU A 207 1.58 12.04 -0.28
C LEU A 207 2.73 11.28 -0.95
N GLY A 208 2.43 10.17 -1.63
CA GLY A 208 3.41 9.45 -2.43
C GLY A 208 4.09 10.34 -3.48
N ALA A 209 3.32 11.18 -4.18
CA ALA A 209 3.85 12.09 -5.19
C ALA A 209 4.84 13.10 -4.62
N ARG A 210 4.56 13.64 -3.42
CA ARG A 210 5.46 14.56 -2.73
C ARG A 210 6.74 13.88 -2.25
N LEU A 211 6.65 12.66 -1.74
CA LEU A 211 7.82 11.89 -1.29
C LEU A 211 8.70 11.41 -2.45
N LEU A 212 8.09 11.07 -3.58
CA LEU A 212 8.77 10.53 -4.77
C LEU A 212 9.21 11.62 -5.76
N GLY A 213 8.73 12.85 -5.62
CA GLY A 213 9.07 13.97 -6.51
C GLY A 213 8.46 13.85 -7.92
N SER A 214 7.44 13.00 -8.09
CA SER A 214 6.72 12.83 -9.35
C SER A 214 5.30 12.36 -9.07
N GLU A 215 4.33 12.74 -9.91
CA GLU A 215 2.94 12.40 -9.61
C GLU A 215 2.60 10.90 -9.79
N GLY A 216 3.38 10.16 -10.56
CA GLY A 216 3.01 8.79 -10.97
C GLY A 216 1.89 8.77 -12.01
N LYS A 217 1.65 7.61 -12.62
CA LYS A 217 0.63 7.41 -13.65
C LYS A 217 -0.73 7.08 -13.00
N PRO A 218 -1.84 7.73 -13.41
CA PRO A 218 -3.17 7.35 -12.96
C PRO A 218 -3.52 5.92 -13.36
N ILE A 219 -4.20 5.18 -12.47
CA ILE A 219 -4.72 3.84 -12.77
C ILE A 219 -6.19 3.73 -12.34
N ALA A 220 -6.93 2.82 -12.99
CA ALA A 220 -8.37 2.61 -12.74
C ALA A 220 -8.60 1.74 -11.49
N HIS A 221 -8.04 2.14 -10.35
CA HIS A 221 -8.18 1.45 -9.07
C HIS A 221 -8.69 2.43 -8.01
N ARG A 222 -9.69 2.00 -7.21
CA ARG A 222 -10.36 2.87 -6.23
C ARG A 222 -9.40 3.36 -5.12
N VAL A 223 -8.66 2.44 -4.50
CA VAL A 223 -7.65 2.76 -3.45
C VAL A 223 -6.33 3.25 -4.04
N TRP A 224 -5.68 2.44 -4.89
CA TRP A 224 -4.40 2.76 -5.53
C TRP A 224 -4.61 3.71 -6.72
N GLN A 225 -4.81 4.99 -6.47
CA GLN A 225 -5.17 5.93 -7.53
C GLN A 225 -4.05 6.18 -8.56
N ARG A 226 -2.79 5.90 -8.18
CA ARG A 226 -1.61 6.07 -9.04
C ARG A 226 -0.56 4.96 -8.87
N ALA A 227 0.27 4.80 -9.89
CA ALA A 227 1.39 3.87 -9.94
C ALA A 227 2.69 4.56 -10.40
N TRP A 228 3.79 4.23 -9.76
CA TRP A 228 5.14 4.56 -10.21
C TRP A 228 5.78 3.27 -10.74
N THR A 229 6.29 3.35 -11.97
CA THR A 229 6.91 2.23 -12.67
C THR A 229 8.40 2.52 -12.80
N PHE A 230 9.22 1.51 -12.58
CA PHE A 230 10.67 1.62 -12.64
C PHE A 230 11.23 0.50 -13.50
N ASP A 231 12.15 0.84 -14.39
CA ASP A 231 12.72 -0.11 -15.33
C ASP A 231 13.92 -0.87 -14.73
N SER A 232 14.40 -0.45 -13.55
CA SER A 232 15.49 -1.10 -12.84
C SER A 232 15.23 -1.20 -11.33
N ALA A 233 15.84 -2.22 -10.72
CA ALA A 233 15.84 -2.40 -9.27
C ALA A 233 16.52 -1.22 -8.56
N GLU A 234 17.58 -0.66 -9.12
CA GLU A 234 18.30 0.48 -8.54
C GLU A 234 17.38 1.70 -8.39
N GLU A 235 16.67 2.09 -9.44
CA GLU A 235 15.73 3.22 -9.40
C GLU A 235 14.58 2.95 -8.43
N PHE A 236 14.07 1.73 -8.43
CA PHE A 236 13.01 1.28 -7.52
C PHE A 236 13.44 1.37 -6.05
N PHE A 237 14.59 0.79 -5.68
CA PHE A 237 15.10 0.84 -4.32
C PHE A 237 15.55 2.24 -3.91
N ALA A 238 16.02 3.08 -4.85
CA ALA A 238 16.28 4.49 -4.58
C ALA A 238 14.97 5.25 -4.26
N ALA A 239 13.88 4.97 -4.98
CA ALA A 239 12.55 5.50 -4.66
C ALA A 239 12.04 5.02 -3.30
N LEU A 240 12.16 3.73 -3.02
CA LEU A 240 11.74 3.14 -1.74
C LEU A 240 12.53 3.71 -0.57
N ARG A 241 13.86 3.85 -0.69
CA ARG A 241 14.71 4.48 0.34
C ARG A 241 14.34 5.95 0.60
N ARG A 242 13.87 6.70 -0.39
CA ARG A 242 13.36 8.07 -0.18
C ARG A 242 12.10 8.08 0.68
N ILE A 243 11.19 7.15 0.43
CA ILE A 243 9.99 6.96 1.26
C ILE A 243 10.40 6.53 2.67
N THR A 244 11.22 5.48 2.80
CA THR A 244 11.71 4.97 4.08
C THR A 244 12.42 6.06 4.88
N GLY A 245 13.28 6.83 4.24
CA GLY A 245 14.00 7.91 4.89
C GLY A 245 13.09 9.03 5.37
N SER A 246 12.05 9.35 4.60
CA SER A 246 11.03 10.34 5.00
C SER A 246 10.20 9.82 6.18
N LEU A 247 9.77 8.55 6.13
CA LEU A 247 9.04 7.85 7.20
C LEU A 247 9.89 7.50 8.42
N ARG A 248 11.20 7.71 8.38
CA ARG A 248 12.12 7.60 9.52
C ARG A 248 12.59 8.96 10.02
N GLY A 249 12.30 10.04 9.31
CA GLY A 249 12.83 11.38 9.58
C GLY A 249 14.34 11.50 9.31
N THR A 250 14.91 10.64 8.48
CA THR A 250 16.35 10.63 8.14
C THR A 250 16.68 11.33 6.82
N VAL A 251 15.67 11.64 5.99
CA VAL A 251 15.84 12.39 4.74
C VAL A 251 15.25 13.78 4.90
N LEU A 252 16.08 14.80 4.76
CA LEU A 252 15.63 16.19 4.62
C LEU A 252 15.12 16.42 3.19
N PRO A 253 14.00 17.15 2.99
CA PRO A 253 13.49 17.47 1.67
C PRO A 253 14.52 18.23 0.83
N LYS A 254 14.63 17.90 -0.45
CA LYS A 254 15.54 18.59 -1.39
C LYS A 254 15.13 20.04 -1.71
N ASP A 255 13.89 20.45 -1.38
CA ASP A 255 13.32 21.74 -1.78
C ASP A 255 13.04 22.68 -0.59
N ALA A 256 13.95 22.73 0.39
CA ALA A 256 13.96 23.78 1.43
C ALA A 256 14.91 24.93 1.09
N ALA A 257 15.05 25.25 -0.20
CA ALA A 257 15.78 26.41 -0.73
C ALA A 257 14.89 27.17 -1.72
#